data_AF-A0A7Y1YM10-F1
#
_entry.id   AF-A0A7Y1YM10-F1
#
_cell.length_a   1.000
_cell.length_b   1.000
_cell.length_c   1.000
_cell.angle_alpha   90.00
_cell.angle_beta   90.00
_cell.angle_gamma   90.00
#
_symmetry.space_group_name_H-M   'P 1'
#
loop_
_entity.id
_entity.type
_entity.pdbx_description
1 polymer ?
#
loop_
_entity_poly.entity_id
_entity_poly.type
_entity_poly.pdbx_seq_one_letter_code
_entity_poly.pdbx_strand_id
1 'polypeptide(L)'
;DRNTGKINVHQFWIALDAGVIVQPDNVKAQMEGGIIMGMSSVLKEQITIVNGEVQQSNFHDYHLLRMEDTPDSIQTALIDSTESPEGVGETATPMVACAIANAFLRLTGKRVRHLPFTPNKVLELLES
;
A
#
# COMPACT_ATOMS: atom_id res chain seq x y z
N ASP A 1 15.45 1.36 -4.13
CA ASP A 1 16.90 1.18 -4.28
C ASP A 1 17.19 0.60 -5.65
N ARG A 2 18.07 1.24 -6.43
CA ARG A 2 18.39 0.84 -7.81
C ARG A 2 19.21 -0.45 -7.88
N ASN A 3 19.93 -0.81 -6.81
CA ASN A 3 20.77 -2.00 -6.78
C ASN A 3 19.99 -3.26 -6.39
N THR A 4 18.94 -3.10 -5.60
CA THR A 4 18.15 -4.23 -5.05
C THR A 4 16.74 -4.31 -5.62
N GLY A 5 16.24 -3.25 -6.27
CA GLY A 5 14.84 -3.15 -6.68
C GLY A 5 13.85 -2.92 -5.53
N LYS A 6 14.30 -2.86 -4.27
CA LYS A 6 13.41 -2.61 -3.12
C LYS A 6 12.76 -1.23 -3.24
N ILE A 7 11.42 -1.18 -3.27
CA ILE A 7 10.67 0.08 -3.16
C ILE A 7 10.55 0.44 -1.68
N ASN A 8 11.00 1.64 -1.32
CA ASN A 8 10.85 2.19 0.03
C ASN A 8 9.85 3.34 -0.03
N VAL A 9 8.77 3.26 0.74
CA VAL A 9 7.78 4.33 0.88
C VAL A 9 8.18 5.19 2.07
N HIS A 10 8.69 6.39 1.82
CA HIS A 10 9.19 7.26 2.88
C HIS A 10 8.05 7.92 3.68
N GLN A 11 7.05 8.44 2.98
CA GLN A 11 5.91 9.14 3.59
C GLN A 11 4.65 8.83 2.78
N PHE A 12 3.51 8.81 3.44
CA PHE A 12 2.21 8.64 2.80
C PHE A 12 1.25 9.74 3.24
N TRP A 13 0.57 10.35 2.27
CA TRP A 13 -0.43 11.40 2.52
C TRP A 13 -1.77 10.96 1.95
N ILE A 14 -2.83 11.17 2.72
CA ILE A 14 -4.21 10.87 2.35
C ILE A 14 -5.12 12.02 2.78
N ALA A 15 -6.04 12.41 1.90
CA ALA A 15 -7.15 13.29 2.23
C ALA A 15 -8.44 12.46 2.13
N LEU A 16 -9.30 12.57 3.14
CA LEU A 16 -10.52 11.79 3.27
C LEU A 16 -11.71 12.72 3.47
N ASP A 17 -12.72 12.56 2.62
CA ASP A 17 -14.08 13.00 2.90
C ASP A 17 -14.92 11.76 3.19
N ALA A 18 -15.61 11.76 4.33
CA ALA A 18 -16.50 10.68 4.75
C ALA A 18 -17.79 11.24 5.39
N GLY A 19 -18.21 12.43 4.97
CA GLY A 19 -19.27 13.16 5.65
C GLY A 19 -18.86 13.58 7.06
N VAL A 20 -19.83 13.64 7.98
CA VAL A 20 -19.55 13.97 9.39
C VAL A 20 -18.67 12.88 10.04
N ILE A 21 -17.46 13.28 10.45
CA ILE A 21 -16.54 12.41 11.19
C ILE A 21 -16.97 12.28 12.65
N VAL A 22 -17.43 11.09 13.03
CA VAL A 22 -17.91 10.80 14.40
C VAL A 22 -16.76 10.68 15.41
N GLN A 23 -15.67 10.00 15.04
CA GLN A 23 -14.50 9.79 15.92
C GLN A 23 -13.20 9.97 15.12
N PRO A 24 -12.65 11.20 15.08
CA PRO A 24 -11.50 11.54 14.24
C PRO A 24 -10.27 10.65 14.45
N ASP A 25 -9.95 10.28 15.68
CA ASP A 25 -8.75 9.49 15.97
C ASP A 25 -8.87 8.05 15.46
N ASN A 26 -10.06 7.45 15.56
CA ASN A 26 -10.31 6.13 15.00
C ASN A 26 -10.27 6.16 13.46
N VAL A 27 -10.78 7.23 12.84
CA VAL A 27 -10.69 7.39 11.38
C VAL A 27 -9.23 7.50 10.94
N LYS A 28 -8.41 8.28 11.64
CA LYS A 28 -6.96 8.36 11.35
C LYS A 28 -6.27 7.02 11.50
N ALA A 29 -6.55 6.29 12.59
CA ALA A 29 -6.01 4.95 12.79
C ALA A 29 -6.47 3.96 11.70
N GLN A 30 -7.70 4.08 11.19
CA GLN A 30 -8.17 3.29 10.06
C GLN A 30 -7.45 3.63 8.77
N MET A 31 -7.14 4.90 8.52
CA MET A 31 -6.35 5.29 7.35
C MET A 31 -4.93 4.72 7.43
N GLU A 32 -4.29 4.79 8.60
CA GLU A 32 -2.97 4.19 8.85
C GLU A 32 -2.99 2.67 8.62
N GLY A 33 -3.96 1.97 9.21
CA GLY A 33 -4.12 0.52 9.06
C GLY A 33 -4.37 0.10 7.61
N GLY A 34 -5.27 0.78 6.90
CA GLY A 34 -5.56 0.50 5.50
C GLY A 34 -4.39 0.80 4.57
N ILE A 35 -3.63 1.87 4.83
CA ILE A 35 -2.40 2.17 4.08
C ILE A 35 -1.35 1.06 4.29
N ILE A 36 -1.14 0.63 5.54
CA ILE A 36 -0.20 -0.45 5.87
C ILE A 36 -0.63 -1.77 5.22
N MET A 37 -1.92 -2.11 5.27
CA MET A 37 -2.48 -3.29 4.60
C MET A 37 -2.28 -3.22 3.07
N GLY A 38 -2.60 -2.07 2.46
CA GLY A 38 -2.38 -1.86 1.03
C GLY A 38 -0.91 -1.94 0.65
N MET A 39 0.00 -1.41 1.47
CA MET A 39 1.44 -1.51 1.26
C MET A 39 1.93 -2.96 1.31
N SER A 40 1.43 -3.73 2.28
CA SER A 40 1.71 -5.15 2.41
C SER A 40 1.27 -5.94 1.16
N SER A 41 0.03 -5.70 0.71
CA SER A 41 -0.52 -6.26 -0.53
C SER A 41 0.31 -5.91 -1.76
N VAL A 42 0.72 -4.65 -1.87
CA VAL A 42 1.40 -4.12 -3.06
C VAL A 42 2.86 -4.54 -3.14
N LEU A 43 3.56 -4.64 -2.01
CA LEU A 43 5.01 -4.81 -1.98
C LEU A 43 5.46 -6.24 -1.70
N LYS A 44 4.64 -7.06 -1.02
CA LYS A 44 5.09 -8.36 -0.51
C LYS A 44 4.13 -9.51 -0.73
N GLU A 45 2.85 -9.33 -0.46
CA GLU A 45 1.91 -10.44 -0.36
C GLU A 45 1.63 -11.10 -1.72
N GLN A 46 1.81 -12.41 -1.79
CA GLN A 46 1.54 -13.20 -2.98
C GLN A 46 1.15 -14.62 -2.58
N ILE A 47 0.08 -15.12 -3.19
CA ILE A 47 -0.24 -16.54 -3.21
C ILE A 47 0.06 -17.09 -4.60
N THR A 48 0.82 -18.17 -4.67
CA THR A 48 1.06 -18.94 -5.89
C THR A 48 0.26 -20.23 -5.84
N ILE A 49 -0.34 -20.60 -6.98
CA ILE A 49 -1.10 -21.85 -7.13
C ILE A 49 -0.36 -22.73 -8.14
N VAL A 50 0.01 -23.94 -7.73
CA VAL A 50 0.67 -24.93 -8.58
C VAL A 50 -0.12 -26.23 -8.49
N ASN A 51 -0.49 -26.81 -9.64
CA ASN A 51 -1.30 -28.03 -9.72
C ASN A 51 -2.60 -28.00 -8.89
N GLY A 52 -3.21 -26.82 -8.74
CA GLY A 52 -4.43 -26.62 -7.96
C GLY A 52 -4.21 -26.41 -6.46
N GLU A 53 -2.97 -26.35 -5.99
CA GLU A 53 -2.64 -26.21 -4.57
C GLU A 53 -1.95 -24.87 -4.28
N VAL A 54 -2.35 -24.22 -3.18
CA VAL A 54 -1.69 -23.04 -2.63
C VAL A 54 -0.32 -23.46 -2.10
N GLN A 55 0.73 -22.73 -2.49
CA GLN A 55 2.10 -23.06 -2.09
C GLN A 55 2.51 -22.47 -0.75
N GLN A 56 1.96 -21.31 -0.38
CA GLN A 56 2.27 -20.65 0.88
C GLN A 56 1.39 -21.19 2.02
N SER A 57 1.99 -21.51 3.15
CA SER A 57 1.36 -22.17 4.28
C SER A 57 1.22 -21.29 5.52
N ASN A 58 2.08 -20.27 5.71
CA ASN A 58 2.08 -19.40 6.89
C ASN A 58 2.90 -18.10 6.69
N PHE A 59 3.11 -17.28 7.70
CA PHE A 59 3.82 -15.99 7.56
C PHE A 59 5.34 -16.06 7.32
N HIS A 60 5.91 -17.27 7.23
CA HIS A 60 7.30 -17.47 6.84
C HIS A 60 7.47 -17.65 5.33
N ASP A 61 6.39 -18.00 4.61
CA ASP A 61 6.37 -18.15 3.15
C ASP A 61 5.35 -17.20 2.48
N TYR A 62 4.33 -16.73 3.21
CA TYR A 62 3.48 -15.58 2.90
C TYR A 62 3.95 -14.34 3.65
N HIS A 63 4.78 -13.53 2.99
CA HIS A 63 5.42 -12.39 3.63
C HIS A 63 4.48 -11.19 3.78
N LEU A 64 4.10 -10.88 5.02
CA LEU A 64 3.49 -9.60 5.38
C LEU A 64 4.53 -8.48 5.52
N LEU A 65 4.09 -7.24 5.37
CA LEU A 65 4.86 -6.05 5.72
C LEU A 65 5.29 -6.10 7.20
N ARG A 66 6.51 -5.64 7.48
CA ARG A 66 7.06 -5.56 8.85
C ARG A 66 7.21 -4.09 9.24
N MET A 67 7.40 -3.84 10.54
CA MET A 67 7.57 -2.47 11.07
C MET A 67 8.73 -1.72 10.41
N GLU A 68 9.79 -2.41 10.00
CA GLU A 68 10.92 -1.79 9.29
C GLU A 68 10.58 -1.29 7.88
N ASP A 69 9.46 -1.72 7.30
CA ASP A 69 9.00 -1.29 5.99
C ASP A 69 7.89 -0.23 6.06
N THR A 70 7.46 0.17 7.27
CA THR A 70 6.44 1.22 7.43
C THR A 70 7.03 2.59 7.07
N PRO A 71 6.23 3.51 6.50
CA PRO A 71 6.69 4.87 6.22
C PRO A 71 7.08 5.61 7.51
N ASP A 72 7.97 6.59 7.41
CA ASP A 72 8.35 7.47 8.52
C ASP A 72 7.14 8.27 9.04
N SER A 73 6.17 8.54 8.17
CA SER A 73 4.93 9.21 8.54
C SER A 73 3.77 8.86 7.60
N ILE A 74 2.58 8.69 8.18
CA ILE A 74 1.30 8.69 7.47
C ILE A 74 0.51 9.92 7.93
N GLN A 75 0.10 10.76 6.99
CA GLN A 75 -0.60 12.01 7.25
C GLN A 75 -2.01 11.96 6.67
N THR A 76 -3.01 12.10 7.54
CA THR A 76 -4.42 12.07 7.18
C THR A 76 -5.05 13.45 7.36
N ALA A 77 -5.46 14.06 6.25
CA ALA A 77 -6.30 15.24 6.25
C ALA A 77 -7.78 14.83 6.20
N LEU A 78 -8.54 15.17 7.24
CA LEU A 78 -9.98 14.99 7.26
C LEU A 78 -10.64 16.24 6.68
N ILE A 79 -11.47 16.06 5.66
CA ILE A 79 -12.19 17.15 4.99
C ILE A 79 -13.47 17.42 5.78
N ASP A 80 -13.66 18.66 6.21
CA ASP A 80 -14.88 19.07 6.90
C ASP A 80 -16.09 18.97 5.94
N SER A 81 -17.10 18.22 6.35
CA SER A 81 -18.31 17.96 5.57
C SER A 81 -19.54 17.90 6.48
N THR A 82 -20.69 18.35 5.96
CA THR A 82 -22.00 18.27 6.64
C THR A 82 -22.88 17.13 6.12
N GLU A 83 -22.37 16.34 5.17
CA GLU A 83 -23.07 15.18 4.62
C GLU A 83 -23.19 14.05 5.65
N SER A 84 -24.10 13.10 5.38
CA SER A 84 -24.28 11.92 6.23
C SER A 84 -22.96 11.16 6.42
N PRO A 85 -22.65 10.63 7.63
CA PRO A 85 -21.46 9.82 7.84
C PRO A 85 -21.42 8.60 6.91
N GLU A 86 -20.26 8.37 6.30
CA GLU A 86 -20.00 7.24 5.42
C GLU A 86 -18.99 6.24 6.02
N GLY A 87 -18.91 5.05 5.44
CA GLY A 87 -17.95 4.02 5.85
C GLY A 87 -16.51 4.37 5.47
N VAL A 88 -15.57 4.20 6.41
CA VAL A 88 -14.14 4.47 6.20
C VAL A 88 -13.24 3.23 6.20
N GLY A 89 -13.79 2.05 6.51
CA GLY A 89 -13.00 0.86 6.79
C GLY A 89 -12.20 0.33 5.60
N GLU A 90 -12.69 0.54 4.38
CA GLU A 90 -12.05 0.04 3.16
C GLU A 90 -11.40 1.16 2.33
N THR A 91 -11.52 2.41 2.76
CA THR A 91 -11.24 3.57 1.90
C THR A 91 -9.75 3.72 1.60
N ALA A 92 -8.89 3.40 2.56
CA ALA A 92 -7.44 3.59 2.46
C ALA A 92 -6.68 2.52 1.65
N THR A 93 -7.12 1.26 1.69
CA THR A 93 -6.42 0.14 1.05
C THR A 93 -6.32 0.25 -0.49
N PRO A 94 -7.41 0.53 -1.24
CA PRO A 94 -7.41 0.42 -2.70
C PRO A 94 -6.57 1.48 -3.41
N MET A 95 -6.32 2.65 -2.80
CA MET A 95 -5.51 3.70 -3.46
C MET A 95 -3.99 3.42 -3.40
N VAL A 96 -3.53 2.56 -2.51
CA VAL A 96 -2.09 2.39 -2.22
C VAL A 96 -1.32 1.94 -3.46
N ALA A 97 -1.85 0.98 -4.21
CA ALA A 97 -1.21 0.46 -5.43
C ALA A 97 -0.96 1.58 -6.45
N CYS A 98 -1.99 2.38 -6.72
CA CYS A 98 -1.92 3.48 -7.67
C CYS A 98 -0.99 4.60 -7.19
N ALA A 99 -1.02 4.94 -5.90
CA ALA A 99 -0.15 5.95 -5.31
C ALA A 99 1.33 5.57 -5.44
N ILE A 100 1.69 4.34 -5.06
CA ILE A 100 3.06 3.82 -5.17
C ILE A 100 3.48 3.71 -6.64
N ALA A 101 2.62 3.18 -7.52
CA ALA A 101 2.93 3.03 -8.93
C ALA A 101 3.20 4.38 -9.63
N ASN A 102 2.42 5.42 -9.30
CA ASN A 102 2.61 6.75 -9.85
C ASN A 102 3.86 7.44 -9.30
N ALA A 103 4.16 7.27 -8.01
CA ALA A 103 5.42 7.75 -7.43
C ALA A 103 6.62 7.07 -8.10
N PHE A 104 6.57 5.75 -8.28
CA PHE A 104 7.59 4.98 -8.99
C PHE A 104 7.78 5.47 -10.43
N LEU A 105 6.69 5.68 -11.17
CA LEU A 105 6.72 6.25 -12.51
C LEU A 105 7.38 7.63 -12.54
N ARG A 106 7.02 8.50 -11.60
CA ARG A 106 7.57 9.86 -11.52
C ARG A 106 9.08 9.85 -11.27
N LEU A 107 9.59 8.90 -10.48
CA LEU A 107 11.00 8.78 -10.10
C LEU A 107 11.86 8.07 -11.16
N THR A 108 11.27 7.12 -11.90
CA THR A 108 12.04 6.20 -12.75
C THR A 108 11.73 6.34 -14.24
N GLY A 109 10.60 6.96 -14.61
CA GLY A 109 10.07 6.96 -15.96
C GLY A 109 9.40 5.64 -16.38
N LYS A 110 9.39 4.63 -15.52
CA LYS A 110 8.90 3.28 -15.83
C LYS A 110 7.61 2.96 -15.09
N ARG A 111 6.72 2.20 -15.75
CA ARG A 111 5.41 1.85 -15.20
C ARG A 111 5.40 0.42 -14.68
N VAL A 112 5.28 0.26 -13.36
CA VAL A 112 4.91 -1.01 -12.73
C VAL A 112 3.42 -1.27 -12.93
N ARG A 113 3.06 -2.49 -13.34
CA ARG A 113 1.66 -2.87 -13.62
C ARG A 113 1.25 -4.23 -13.06
N HIS A 114 2.21 -5.04 -12.63
CA HIS A 114 1.97 -6.38 -12.14
C HIS A 114 2.25 -6.43 -10.64
N LEU A 115 1.21 -6.63 -9.85
CA LEU A 115 1.34 -6.80 -8.40
C LEU A 115 1.80 -8.23 -8.03
N PRO A 116 2.43 -8.41 -6.87
CA PRO A 116 3.08 -7.35 -6.10
C PRO A 116 4.33 -6.83 -6.83
N PHE A 117 4.75 -5.61 -6.48
CA PHE A 117 5.97 -4.96 -6.96
C PHE A 117 7.20 -5.50 -6.23
N THR A 118 7.47 -6.80 -6.41
CA THR A 118 8.60 -7.46 -5.76
C THR A 118 9.95 -6.88 -6.21
N PRO A 119 10.99 -6.91 -5.36
CA PRO A 119 12.31 -6.38 -5.70
C PRO A 119 12.86 -6.90 -7.03
N ASN A 120 12.72 -8.21 -7.31
CA ASN A 120 13.18 -8.81 -8.56
C ASN A 120 12.46 -8.24 -9.78
N LYS A 121 11.12 -8.15 -9.77
CA LYS A 121 10.33 -7.57 -10.88
C LYS A 121 10.68 -6.11 -11.10
N VAL A 122 10.90 -5.37 -10.01
CA VAL A 122 11.29 -3.96 -10.07
C VAL A 122 12.70 -3.81 -10.65
N LEU A 123 13.65 -4.66 -10.26
CA LEU A 123 15.01 -4.64 -10.79
C LEU A 123 15.04 -4.94 -12.29
N GLU A 124 14.36 -6.02 -12.72
CA GLU A 124 14.18 -6.37 -14.14
C GLU A 124 13.58 -5.20 -14.93
N LEU A 125 12.54 -4.57 -14.37
CA LEU A 125 11.93 -3.38 -14.99
C LEU A 125 12.92 -2.22 -15.05
N LEU A 126 13.74 -1.98 -14.02
CA LEU A 126 14.71 -0.89 -14.01
C LEU A 126 15.87 -1.09 -15.00
N GLU A 127 16.16 -2.34 -15.37
CA GLU A 127 17.19 -2.70 -16.35
C GLU A 127 16.70 -2.67 -17.81
N SER A 128 15.38 -2.79 -18.05
CA SER A 128 14.79 -2.82 -19.41
C SER A 128 14.72 -1.46 -20.12
#